data_AF-A0A6A3J1N6-F1
#
_entry.id   AF-A0A6A3J1N6-F1
#
_cell.length_a   1.000
_cell.length_b   1.000
_cell.length_c   1.000
_cell.angle_alpha   90.00
_cell.angle_beta   90.00
_cell.angle_gamma   90.00
#
_symmetry.space_group_name_H-M   'P 1'
#
loop_
_entity.id
_entity.type
_entity.pdbx_description
1 polymer ?
#
loop_
_entity_poly.entity_id
_entity_poly.type
_entity_poly.pdbx_seq_one_letter_code
_entity_poly.pdbx_strand_id
1 'polypeptide(L)'
;MYQWRKEHGQLEELCADPRQASLKYIRPTGSATILLTDAEVDLVQWINALRKDGAPVSSKMLELQARATAHEYEISPFEASWHWRKGFMKRHRLSIRARTRQGQVSLEAADTIAINFAVDAQQKMVELRVAKVYNADQTGTL
;
A
#
# COMPACT_ATOMS: atom_id res chain seq x y z
N MET A 1 -11.71 41.26 -13.67
CA MET A 1 -11.99 41.45 -12.22
C MET A 1 -11.39 40.29 -11.45
N TYR A 2 -10.65 40.55 -10.38
CA TYR A 2 -9.95 39.52 -9.62
C TYR A 2 -10.89 38.74 -8.68
N GLN A 3 -10.72 37.42 -8.62
CA GLN A 3 -11.53 36.49 -7.82
C GLN A 3 -11.60 36.88 -6.33
N TRP A 4 -10.49 37.32 -5.74
CA TRP A 4 -10.41 37.76 -4.34
C TRP A 4 -11.39 38.90 -4.00
N ARG A 5 -11.72 39.75 -4.98
CA ARG A 5 -12.62 40.89 -4.78
C ARG A 5 -14.09 40.45 -4.75
N LYS A 6 -14.42 39.32 -5.37
CA LYS A 6 -15.74 38.69 -5.29
C LYS A 6 -15.90 37.88 -3.99
N GLU A 7 -14.83 37.27 -3.51
CA GLU A 7 -14.82 36.37 -2.34
C GLU A 7 -14.41 37.07 -1.03
N HIS A 8 -14.17 38.39 -1.05
CA HIS A 8 -13.65 39.16 0.09
C HIS A 8 -14.50 39.02 1.35
N GLY A 9 -15.84 39.06 1.24
CA GLY A 9 -16.72 38.94 2.40
C GLY A 9 -16.61 37.57 3.09
N GLN A 10 -16.43 36.50 2.32
CA GLN A 10 -16.17 35.17 2.89
C GLN A 10 -14.81 35.14 3.59
N LEU A 11 -13.77 35.73 3.00
CA LEU A 11 -12.44 35.79 3.61
C LEU A 11 -12.44 36.60 4.93
N GLU A 12 -13.18 37.70 5.00
CA GLU A 12 -13.33 38.48 6.24
C GLU A 12 -14.01 37.67 7.35
N GLU A 13 -15.08 36.95 7.02
CA GLU A 13 -15.80 36.09 7.95
C GLU A 13 -14.91 34.93 8.47
N LEU A 14 -14.10 34.35 7.59
CA LEU A 14 -13.17 33.27 7.93
C LEU A 14 -11.98 33.76 8.76
N CYS A 15 -11.48 34.98 8.50
CA CYS A 15 -10.43 35.61 9.29
C CYS A 15 -10.91 36.07 10.68
N ALA A 16 -12.22 36.18 10.91
CA ALA A 16 -12.77 36.50 12.22
C ALA A 16 -12.60 35.35 13.24
N ASP A 17 -12.47 34.10 12.77
CA ASP A 17 -12.11 32.96 13.60
C ASP A 17 -10.57 32.85 13.71
N PRO A 18 -9.98 33.03 14.90
CA PRO A 18 -8.53 32.92 15.10
C PRO A 18 -7.94 31.59 14.65
N ARG A 19 -8.73 30.51 14.64
CA ARG A 19 -8.29 29.17 14.19
C ARG A 19 -8.18 29.08 12.68
N GLN A 20 -8.93 29.90 11.94
CA GLN A 20 -9.01 29.87 10.48
C GLN A 20 -8.18 30.97 9.83
N ALA A 21 -7.91 32.07 10.55
CA ALA A 21 -7.12 33.21 10.08
C ALA A 21 -5.70 32.85 9.59
N SER A 22 -5.09 31.77 10.12
CA SER A 22 -3.76 31.31 9.68
C SER A 22 -3.79 30.35 8.48
N LEU A 23 -4.97 29.91 8.03
CA LEU A 23 -5.11 28.93 6.96
C LEU A 23 -4.95 29.60 5.59
N LYS A 24 -4.09 29.04 4.74
CA LYS A 24 -3.86 29.53 3.37
C LYS A 24 -4.89 29.02 2.35
N TYR A 25 -5.59 27.93 2.69
CA TYR A 25 -6.58 27.27 1.84
C TYR A 25 -7.70 26.72 2.69
N ILE A 26 -8.93 26.89 2.21
CA ILE A 26 -10.13 26.35 2.83
C ILE A 26 -10.67 25.26 1.93
N ARG A 27 -11.07 24.14 2.53
CA ARG A 27 -11.64 23.01 1.81
C ARG A 27 -13.14 22.99 2.02
N PRO A 28 -13.94 22.73 0.97
CA PRO A 28 -15.38 22.56 1.12
C PRO A 28 -15.68 21.47 2.15
N THR A 29 -16.68 21.72 2.99
CA THR A 29 -17.26 20.70 3.88
C THR A 29 -17.64 19.46 3.05
N GLY A 30 -17.25 18.27 3.51
CA GLY A 30 -17.41 17.03 2.73
C GLY A 30 -16.24 16.67 1.81
N SER A 31 -15.18 17.49 1.75
CA SER A 31 -13.88 17.07 1.20
C SER A 31 -13.11 16.21 2.22
N ALA A 32 -13.78 15.22 2.81
CA ALA A 32 -13.18 14.34 3.81
C ALA A 32 -12.01 13.60 3.16
N THR A 33 -10.80 13.93 3.61
CA THR A 33 -9.57 13.23 3.21
C THR A 33 -9.14 12.23 4.25
N ILE A 34 -10.01 11.90 5.20
CA ILE A 34 -9.66 11.03 6.32
C ILE A 34 -10.84 10.08 6.49
N LEU A 35 -10.57 8.82 6.23
CA LEU A 35 -11.45 7.71 6.56
C LEU A 35 -11.21 7.38 8.06
N LEU A 36 -12.21 6.87 8.77
CA LEU A 36 -12.01 6.41 10.16
C LEU A 36 -10.90 5.36 10.21
N THR A 37 -10.22 5.26 11.36
CA THR A 37 -9.07 4.35 11.50
C THR A 37 -9.49 2.89 11.28
N ASP A 38 -10.63 2.48 11.82
CA ASP A 38 -11.16 1.12 11.69
C ASP A 38 -11.47 0.79 10.21
N ALA A 39 -12.13 1.72 9.51
CA ALA A 39 -12.37 1.62 8.07
C ALA A 39 -11.08 1.56 7.23
N GLU A 40 -10.01 2.25 7.65
CA GLU A 40 -8.70 2.10 6.99
C GLU A 40 -8.08 0.71 7.25
N VAL A 41 -8.26 0.15 8.46
CA VAL A 41 -7.78 -1.20 8.79
C VAL A 41 -8.47 -2.25 7.93
N ASP A 42 -9.80 -2.17 7.76
CA ASP A 42 -10.55 -3.09 6.90
C ASP A 42 -10.05 -3.07 5.45
N LEU A 43 -9.79 -1.87 4.91
CA LEU A 43 -9.21 -1.73 3.58
C LEU A 43 -7.81 -2.35 3.48
N VAL A 44 -6.98 -2.21 4.50
CA VAL A 44 -5.65 -2.83 4.53
C VAL A 44 -5.75 -4.35 4.57
N GLN A 45 -6.65 -4.91 5.38
CA GLN A 45 -6.90 -6.34 5.44
C GLN A 45 -7.38 -6.88 4.09
N TRP A 46 -8.34 -6.20 3.45
CA TRP A 46 -8.83 -6.54 2.12
C TRP A 46 -7.71 -6.54 1.06
N ILE A 47 -6.84 -5.51 1.03
CA ILE A 47 -5.69 -5.47 0.11
C ILE A 47 -4.74 -6.64 0.36
N ASN A 48 -4.45 -6.94 1.63
CA ASN A 48 -3.52 -8.01 1.99
C ASN A 48 -4.07 -9.39 1.65
N ALA A 49 -5.37 -9.61 1.81
CA ALA A 49 -6.05 -10.84 1.39
C ALA A 49 -5.90 -11.06 -0.12
N LEU A 50 -6.23 -10.05 -0.94
CA LEU A 50 -6.07 -10.15 -2.40
C LEU A 50 -4.62 -10.41 -2.82
N ARG A 51 -3.65 -9.77 -2.16
CA ARG A 51 -2.23 -10.02 -2.43
C ARG A 51 -1.76 -11.40 -2.02
N LYS A 52 -2.32 -11.96 -0.94
CA LYS A 52 -2.05 -13.34 -0.52
C LYS A 52 -2.52 -14.34 -1.58
N ASP A 53 -3.64 -14.03 -2.24
CA ASP A 53 -4.20 -14.82 -3.34
C ASP A 53 -3.53 -14.52 -4.70
N GLY A 54 -2.49 -13.68 -4.73
CA GLY A 54 -1.76 -13.30 -5.94
C GLY A 54 -2.50 -12.29 -6.85
N ALA A 55 -3.65 -11.77 -6.42
CA ALA A 55 -4.43 -10.81 -7.18
C ALA A 55 -3.90 -9.37 -6.99
N PRO A 56 -3.60 -8.62 -8.07
CA PRO A 56 -3.17 -7.24 -7.97
C PRO A 56 -4.35 -6.31 -7.61
N VAL A 57 -4.09 -5.30 -6.79
CA VAL A 57 -5.06 -4.24 -6.47
C VAL A 57 -4.73 -2.99 -7.28
N SER A 58 -5.61 -2.61 -8.21
CA SER A 58 -5.47 -1.39 -8.99
C SER A 58 -5.92 -0.15 -8.21
N SER A 59 -5.47 1.03 -8.65
CA SER A 59 -5.89 2.32 -8.05
C SER A 59 -7.41 2.53 -8.11
N LYS A 60 -8.07 2.02 -9.17
CA LYS A 60 -9.53 2.13 -9.33
C LYS A 60 -10.29 1.18 -8.42
N MET A 61 -9.77 -0.05 -8.23
CA MET A 61 -10.34 -0.98 -7.25
C MET A 61 -10.27 -0.41 -5.84
N LEU A 62 -9.12 0.17 -5.45
CA LEU A 62 -8.97 0.84 -4.16
C LEU A 62 -9.96 2.01 -3.99
N GLU A 63 -10.17 2.79 -5.06
CA GLU A 63 -11.14 3.90 -5.04
C GLU A 63 -12.57 3.40 -4.79
N LEU A 64 -13.01 2.38 -5.53
CA LEU A 64 -14.36 1.82 -5.39
C LEU A 64 -14.56 1.19 -4.01
N GLN A 65 -13.59 0.37 -3.56
CA GLN A 65 -13.69 -0.28 -2.25
C GLN A 65 -13.69 0.76 -1.13
N ALA A 66 -12.84 1.78 -1.20
CA ALA A 66 -12.80 2.80 -0.16
C ALA A 66 -14.10 3.63 -0.08
N ARG A 67 -14.79 3.84 -1.21
CA ARG A 67 -16.12 4.46 -1.20
C ARG A 67 -17.18 3.54 -0.61
N ALA A 68 -17.13 2.24 -0.90
CA ALA A 68 -18.02 1.26 -0.30
C ALA A 68 -17.84 1.19 1.22
N THR A 69 -16.59 1.07 1.69
CA THR A 69 -16.28 1.09 3.13
C THR A 69 -16.69 2.41 3.77
N ALA A 70 -16.46 3.57 3.13
CA ALA A 70 -16.93 4.84 3.68
C ALA A 70 -18.46 4.89 3.82
N HIS A 71 -19.20 4.32 2.88
CA HIS A 71 -20.66 4.19 2.97
C HIS A 71 -21.09 3.28 4.12
N GLU A 72 -20.43 2.14 4.33
CA GLU A 72 -20.70 1.23 5.46
C GLU A 72 -20.48 1.89 6.83
N TYR A 73 -19.48 2.78 6.91
CA TYR A 73 -19.17 3.56 8.10
C TYR A 73 -19.94 4.89 8.19
N GLU A 74 -20.91 5.13 7.30
CA GLU A 74 -21.72 6.37 7.22
C GLU A 74 -20.88 7.66 7.05
N ILE A 75 -19.67 7.53 6.49
CA ILE A 75 -18.76 8.64 6.17
C ILE A 75 -19.08 9.15 4.76
N SER A 76 -20.09 10.00 4.64
CA SER A 76 -20.50 10.61 3.37
C SER A 76 -20.55 12.14 3.47
N PRO A 77 -20.03 12.89 2.47
CA PRO A 77 -19.45 12.40 1.23
C PRO A 77 -17.96 12.04 1.34
N PHE A 78 -17.57 10.90 0.76
CA PHE A 78 -16.18 10.46 0.63
C PHE A 78 -15.88 10.01 -0.81
N GLU A 79 -14.91 10.69 -1.43
CA GLU A 79 -14.62 10.54 -2.87
C GLU A 79 -13.42 9.63 -3.16
N ALA A 80 -12.71 9.15 -2.13
CA ALA A 80 -11.47 8.38 -2.30
C ALA A 80 -10.48 9.04 -3.30
N SER A 81 -10.35 10.38 -3.22
CA SER A 81 -9.60 11.19 -4.19
C SER A 81 -8.16 10.69 -4.40
N TRP A 82 -7.52 11.08 -5.52
CA TRP A 82 -6.12 10.72 -5.78
C TRP A 82 -5.17 11.11 -4.63
N HIS A 83 -5.36 12.29 -4.03
CA HIS A 83 -4.57 12.75 -2.90
C HIS A 83 -4.78 11.86 -1.66
N TRP A 84 -6.02 11.46 -1.40
CA TRP A 84 -6.31 10.51 -0.33
C TRP A 84 -5.65 9.15 -0.58
N ARG A 85 -5.84 8.55 -1.76
CA ARG A 85 -5.22 7.25 -2.12
C ARG A 85 -3.71 7.29 -1.97
N LYS A 86 -3.06 8.36 -2.45
CA LYS A 86 -1.62 8.56 -2.29
C LYS A 86 -1.21 8.64 -0.81
N GLY A 87 -1.97 9.36 0.00
CA GLY A 87 -1.75 9.47 1.44
C GLY A 87 -1.96 8.13 2.17
N PHE A 88 -3.06 7.45 1.90
CA PHE A 88 -3.41 6.13 2.43
C PHE A 88 -2.31 5.10 2.15
N MET A 89 -1.89 4.98 0.88
CA MET A 89 -0.78 4.09 0.51
C MET A 89 0.51 4.41 1.26
N LYS A 90 0.84 5.70 1.43
CA LYS A 90 2.03 6.14 2.16
C LYS A 90 1.94 5.79 3.65
N ARG A 91 0.79 6.05 4.30
CA ARG A 91 0.57 5.73 5.73
C ARG A 91 0.75 4.26 6.01
N HIS A 92 0.20 3.40 5.14
CA HIS A 92 0.19 1.94 5.32
C HIS A 92 1.35 1.22 4.61
N ARG A 93 2.33 1.98 4.09
CA ARG A 93 3.52 1.44 3.37
C ARG A 93 3.15 0.49 2.23
N LEU A 94 2.03 0.75 1.56
CA LEU A 94 1.53 -0.05 0.45
C LEU A 94 2.09 0.45 -0.89
N SER A 95 2.42 -0.48 -1.78
CA SER A 95 2.77 -0.19 -3.18
C SER A 95 1.84 -0.92 -4.14
N ILE A 96 1.39 -0.23 -5.18
CA ILE A 96 0.62 -0.87 -6.28
C ILE A 96 1.51 -1.82 -7.10
N ARG A 97 2.83 -1.58 -7.13
CA ARG A 97 3.74 -2.42 -7.90
C ARG A 97 3.74 -3.85 -7.35
N ALA A 98 3.53 -4.81 -8.24
CA ALA A 98 3.82 -6.21 -7.98
C ALA A 98 5.29 -6.33 -7.53
N ARG A 99 5.55 -7.22 -6.57
CA ARG A 99 6.93 -7.52 -6.18
C ARG A 99 7.65 -8.13 -7.37
N THR A 100 8.58 -7.37 -7.94
CA THR A 100 9.40 -7.77 -9.07
C THR A 100 10.55 -8.71 -8.67
N ARG A 101 10.78 -8.93 -7.37
CA ARG A 101 11.88 -9.79 -6.88
C ARG A 101 11.35 -11.08 -6.27
N GLN A 102 11.58 -12.18 -6.98
CA GLN A 102 11.35 -13.59 -6.61
C GLN A 102 12.06 -14.01 -5.29
N GLY A 103 12.97 -13.18 -4.76
CA GLY A 103 13.90 -13.55 -3.69
C GLY A 103 13.56 -13.13 -2.25
N GLN A 104 12.33 -12.71 -1.93
CA GLN A 104 11.91 -12.74 -0.52
C GLN A 104 10.61 -13.53 -0.43
N VAL A 105 10.78 -14.84 -0.36
CA VAL A 105 9.77 -15.72 0.19
C VAL A 105 9.63 -15.39 1.69
N SER A 106 8.45 -15.62 2.28
CA SER A 106 8.26 -15.56 3.75
C SER A 106 9.36 -16.36 4.46
N LEU A 107 9.88 -15.89 5.61
CA LEU A 107 10.95 -16.58 6.35
C LEU A 107 10.60 -18.06 6.62
N GLU A 108 9.36 -18.35 7.02
CA GLU A 108 8.90 -19.72 7.30
C GLU A 108 8.86 -20.61 6.05
N ALA A 109 8.50 -20.04 4.91
CA ALA A 109 8.52 -20.76 3.64
C ALA A 109 9.95 -20.93 3.12
N ALA A 110 10.89 -20.04 3.49
CA ALA A 110 12.29 -20.15 3.10
C ALA A 110 12.99 -21.36 3.76
N ASP A 111 12.73 -21.63 5.05
CA ASP A 111 13.31 -22.79 5.74
C ASP A 111 12.83 -24.11 5.13
N THR A 112 11.53 -24.20 4.85
CA THR A 112 10.94 -25.38 4.19
C THR A 112 11.54 -25.59 2.79
N ILE A 113 11.72 -24.51 2.03
CA ILE A 113 12.35 -24.55 0.70
C ILE A 113 13.81 -24.98 0.80
N ALA A 114 14.55 -24.50 1.80
CA ALA A 114 15.96 -24.85 2.00
C ALA A 114 16.13 -26.34 2.34
N ILE A 115 15.25 -26.89 3.19
CA ILE A 115 15.24 -28.32 3.53
C ILE A 115 14.96 -29.16 2.28
N ASN A 116 13.91 -28.83 1.52
CA ASN A 116 13.57 -29.57 0.30
C ASN A 116 14.70 -29.52 -0.73
N PHE A 117 15.31 -28.33 -0.91
CA PHE A 117 16.45 -28.17 -1.80
C PHE A 117 17.66 -29.02 -1.37
N ALA A 118 17.94 -29.10 -0.06
CA ALA A 118 19.03 -29.92 0.46
C ALA A 118 18.81 -31.42 0.18
N VAL A 119 17.56 -31.90 0.33
CA VAL A 119 17.18 -33.28 0.00
C VAL A 119 17.38 -33.55 -1.50
N ASP A 120 16.88 -32.66 -2.36
CA ASP A 120 17.01 -32.79 -3.82
C ASP A 120 18.49 -32.79 -4.26
N ALA A 121 19.30 -31.92 -3.66
CA ALA A 121 20.73 -31.85 -3.93
C ALA A 121 21.44 -33.16 -3.53
N GLN A 122 21.13 -33.72 -2.36
CA GLN A 122 21.69 -35.01 -1.92
C GLN A 122 21.28 -36.16 -2.83
N GLN A 123 20.00 -36.23 -3.23
CA GLN A 123 19.49 -37.23 -4.16
C GLN A 123 20.26 -37.17 -5.49
N LYS A 124 20.48 -35.96 -6.01
CA LYS A 124 21.22 -35.75 -7.26
C LYS A 124 22.71 -36.08 -7.14
N MET A 125 23.33 -35.82 -5.98
CA MET A 125 24.71 -36.23 -5.72
C MET A 125 24.88 -37.75 -5.77
N VAL A 126 23.93 -38.50 -5.22
CA VAL A 126 23.95 -39.97 -5.28
C VAL A 126 23.76 -40.46 -6.72
N GLU A 127 22.77 -39.92 -7.44
CA GLU A 127 22.48 -40.27 -8.83
C GLU A 127 23.69 -40.05 -9.75
N LEU A 128 24.35 -38.90 -9.62
CA LEU A 128 25.49 -38.50 -10.44
C LEU A 128 26.83 -39.00 -9.89
N ARG A 129 26.84 -39.69 -8.75
CA ARG A 129 28.06 -40.15 -8.04
C ARG A 129 29.05 -39.01 -7.75
N VAL A 130 28.52 -37.85 -7.39
CA VAL A 130 29.30 -36.65 -7.07
C VAL A 130 29.60 -36.63 -5.58
N ALA A 131 30.89 -36.67 -5.21
CA ALA A 131 31.31 -36.66 -3.80
C ALA A 131 31.34 -35.25 -3.19
N LYS A 132 31.43 -34.21 -4.02
CA LYS A 132 31.58 -32.81 -3.56
C LYS A 132 30.86 -31.85 -4.49
N VAL A 133 30.02 -31.00 -3.92
CA VAL A 133 29.31 -29.92 -4.62
C VAL A 133 29.92 -28.60 -4.16
N TYR A 134 30.18 -27.71 -5.11
CA TYR A 134 30.69 -26.37 -4.86
C TYR A 134 29.61 -25.35 -5.19
N ASN A 135 29.56 -24.26 -4.43
CA ASN A 135 28.78 -23.10 -4.84
C ASN A 135 29.45 -22.42 -6.04
N ALA A 136 28.67 -21.72 -6.86
CA ALA A 136 29.15 -21.11 -8.10
C ALA A 136 30.30 -20.10 -7.90
N ASP A 137 30.39 -19.49 -6.71
CA ASP A 137 31.46 -18.57 -6.31
C ASP A 137 32.75 -19.27 -5.84
N GLN A 138 32.70 -20.58 -5.53
CA GLN A 138 33.85 -21.36 -5.04
C GLN A 138 34.73 -21.92 -6.17
N THR A 139 34.31 -21.82 -7.44
CA THR A 139 35.05 -22.33 -8.61
C THR A 139 36.19 -21.40 -9.10
N GLY A 140 36.61 -20.42 -8.30
CA GLY A 140 37.49 -19.31 -8.70
C GLY A 140 38.92 -19.34 -8.18
N THR A 141 39.50 -20.49 -7.81
CA THR A 141 40.91 -20.56 -7.39
C THR A 141 41.58 -21.83 -7.94
N LEU A 142 42.48 -21.65 -8.91
CA LEU A 142 43.52 -22.61 -9.29
C LEU A 142 44.75 -22.42 -8.40
#